data_AF-A0A0D6TJC1-F1
#
_entry.id   AF-A0A0D6TJC1-F1
#
_cell.length_a   1.000
_cell.length_b   1.000
_cell.length_c   1.000
_cell.angle_alpha   90.00
_cell.angle_beta   90.00
_cell.angle_gamma   90.00
#
_symmetry.space_group_name_H-M   'P 1'
#
loop_
_entity.id
_entity.type
_entity.pdbx_description
1 polymer ?
#
loop_
_entity_poly.entity_id
_entity_poly.type
_entity_poly.pdbx_seq_one_letter_code
_entity_poly.pdbx_strand_id
1 'polypeptide(L)'
;MKIFLGYLIRVISVFLFLMLILSVINSLFYERHEENGLAYFIGYYLGVFLGFLFFFWLLYKFYKFGSTLISRSKNKSKITEIGTE
;
A
#
# COMPACT_ATOMS: atom_id res chain seq x y z
N MET A 1 -1.89 5.79 -22.09
CA MET A 1 -0.93 5.05 -21.21
C MET A 1 -0.94 5.48 -19.74
N LYS A 2 -0.82 6.78 -19.40
CA LYS A 2 -0.70 7.25 -17.99
C LYS A 2 -1.91 6.93 -17.10
N ILE A 3 -3.13 6.97 -17.65
CA ILE A 3 -4.37 6.60 -16.93
C ILE A 3 -4.36 5.11 -16.56
N PHE A 4 -4.06 4.25 -17.53
CA PHE A 4 -3.92 2.80 -17.32
C PHE A 4 -2.87 2.49 -16.25
N LEU A 5 -1.71 3.13 -16.32
CA LEU A 5 -0.64 2.99 -15.34
C LEU A 5 -1.10 3.41 -13.93
N GLY A 6 -1.88 4.48 -13.80
CA GLY A 6 -2.41 4.94 -12.52
C GLY A 6 -3.42 3.96 -11.90
N TYR A 7 -4.29 3.34 -12.70
CA TYR A 7 -5.18 2.27 -12.24
C TYR A 7 -4.40 1.02 -11.83
N LEU A 8 -3.41 0.61 -12.64
CA LEU A 8 -2.55 -0.52 -12.34
C LEU A 8 -1.83 -0.34 -10.99
N ILE A 9 -1.24 0.83 -10.75
CA ILE A 9 -0.58 1.15 -9.47
C ILE A 9 -1.56 1.07 -8.30
N ARG A 10 -2.81 1.56 -8.46
CA ARG A 10 -3.82 1.46 -7.39
C ARG A 10 -4.21 0.03 -7.08
N VAL A 11 -4.46 -0.79 -8.11
CA VAL A 11 -4.82 -2.21 -7.95
C VAL A 11 -3.69 -2.97 -7.27
N ILE A 12 -2.44 -2.78 -7.72
CA ILE A 12 -1.26 -3.39 -7.10
C ILE A 12 -1.12 -2.95 -5.64
N SER A 13 -1.32 -1.66 -5.33
CA SER A 13 -1.21 -1.15 -3.97
C SER A 13 -2.23 -1.80 -3.03
N VAL A 14 -3.48 -1.97 -3.49
CA VAL A 14 -4.54 -2.64 -2.70
C VAL A 14 -4.23 -4.13 -2.54
N PHE A 15 -3.77 -4.79 -3.59
CA PHE A 15 -3.39 -6.21 -3.54
C PHE A 15 -2.24 -6.45 -2.56
N LEU A 16 -1.18 -5.63 -2.63
CA LEU A 16 -0.06 -5.70 -1.70
C LEU A 16 -0.48 -5.40 -0.25
N PHE A 17 -1.46 -4.51 -0.06
CA PHE A 17 -2.00 -4.24 1.28
C PHE A 17 -2.74 -5.45 1.85
N LEU A 18 -3.55 -6.13 1.05
CA LEU A 18 -4.20 -7.39 1.44
C LEU A 18 -3.18 -8.47 1.79
N MET A 19 -2.13 -8.63 0.97
CA MET A 19 -1.03 -9.56 1.24
C MET A 19 -0.30 -9.22 2.55
N LEU A 20 -0.07 -7.94 2.83
CA LEU A 20 0.55 -7.48 4.07
C LEU A 20 -0.30 -7.86 5.29
N ILE A 21 -1.61 -7.63 5.25
CA ILE A 21 -2.53 -8.01 6.33
C ILE A 21 -2.50 -9.53 6.55
N LEU A 22 -2.61 -10.31 5.47
CA LEU A 22 -2.57 -11.77 5.55
C LEU A 22 -1.26 -12.27 6.14
N SER A 23 -0.12 -11.68 5.75
CA SER A 23 1.19 -12.00 6.30
C SER A 23 1.27 -11.73 7.81
N VAL A 24 0.78 -10.56 8.25
CA VAL A 24 0.72 -10.21 9.68
C VAL A 24 -0.18 -11.17 10.44
N ILE A 25 -1.38 -11.48 9.93
CA ILE A 25 -2.27 -12.46 10.57
C ILE A 25 -1.59 -13.84 10.64
N ASN A 26 -0.94 -14.28 9.56
CA ASN A 26 -0.26 -15.57 9.55
C ASN A 26 0.85 -15.64 10.61
N SER A 27 1.68 -14.60 10.69
CA SER A 27 2.77 -14.49 11.66
C SER A 27 2.26 -14.42 13.12
N LEU A 28 1.12 -13.76 13.34
CA LEU A 28 0.54 -13.60 14.68
C LEU A 28 -0.21 -14.83 15.20
N PHE A 29 -0.86 -15.60 14.31
CA PHE A 29 -1.77 -16.68 14.70
C PHE A 29 -1.26 -18.10 14.39
N TYR A 30 -0.36 -18.27 13.41
CA TYR A 30 0.07 -19.59 12.95
C TYR A 30 1.53 -19.92 13.27
N GLU A 31 2.40 -18.93 13.48
CA GLU A 31 3.73 -19.20 14.01
C GLU A 31 3.60 -19.56 15.49
N ARG A 32 3.92 -20.82 15.84
CA ARG A 32 4.06 -21.24 17.22
C ARG A 32 5.23 -20.48 17.83
N HIS A 33 4.93 -19.42 18.57
CA HIS A 33 5.88 -18.71 19.43
C HIS A 33 6.15 -19.52 20.69
N GLU A 34 6.49 -20.79 20.53
CA GLU A 34 6.98 -21.64 21.60
C GLU A 34 8.46 -21.26 21.79
N GLU A 35 8.81 -20.83 23.02
CA GLU A 35 10.20 -20.68 23.53
C GLU A 35 10.88 -19.29 23.53
N ASN A 36 10.18 -18.15 23.68
CA ASN A 36 10.89 -16.89 23.98
C ASN A 36 10.24 -16.06 25.10
N GLY A 37 11.08 -15.53 26.00
CA GLY A 37 10.65 -14.75 27.17
C GLY A 37 9.92 -13.44 26.84
N LEU A 38 9.28 -12.82 27.85
CA LEU A 38 8.44 -11.62 27.73
C LEU A 38 9.04 -10.48 26.91
N ALA A 39 10.36 -10.26 26.99
CA ALA A 39 11.05 -9.21 26.23
C ALA A 39 11.05 -9.46 24.71
N TYR A 40 11.18 -10.72 24.29
CA TYR A 40 11.10 -11.09 22.87
C TYR A 40 9.67 -10.95 22.35
N PHE A 41 8.68 -11.37 23.14
CA PHE A 41 7.27 -11.21 22.79
C PHE A 41 6.93 -9.72 22.56
N ILE A 42 7.25 -8.86 23.52
CA ILE A 42 6.99 -7.42 23.39
C ILE A 42 7.73 -6.83 22.18
N GLY A 43 9.01 -7.15 22.00
CA GLY A 43 9.82 -6.67 20.87
C GLY A 43 9.30 -7.13 19.51
N TYR A 44 8.86 -8.38 19.41
CA TYR A 44 8.30 -8.96 18.20
C TYR A 44 6.99 -8.28 17.79
N TYR A 45 6.01 -8.15 18.71
CA TYR A 45 4.74 -7.49 18.39
C TYR A 45 4.91 -6.00 18.10
N LEU A 46 5.79 -5.29 18.83
CA LEU A 46 6.15 -3.90 18.52
C LEU A 46 6.83 -3.77 17.16
N GLY A 47 7.74 -4.69 16.82
CA GLY A 47 8.42 -4.74 15.54
C GLY A 47 7.45 -4.98 14.37
N VAL A 48 6.55 -5.95 14.52
CA VAL A 48 5.50 -6.24 13.54
C VAL A 48 4.56 -5.04 13.38
N PHE A 49 4.18 -4.38 14.46
CA PHE A 49 3.33 -3.18 14.42
C PHE A 49 4.00 -2.00 13.71
N LEU A 50 5.26 -1.70 14.04
CA LEU A 50 6.03 -0.64 13.39
C LEU A 50 6.28 -0.94 11.91
N GLY A 51 6.62 -2.19 11.59
CA GLY A 51 6.75 -2.66 10.21
C GLY A 51 5.44 -2.47 9.44
N PHE A 52 4.32 -2.92 10.01
CA PHE A 52 3.00 -2.76 9.40
C PHE A 52 2.67 -1.29 9.13
N LEU A 53 2.88 -0.40 10.10
CA LEU A 53 2.65 1.04 9.92
C LEU A 53 3.50 1.63 8.80
N PHE A 54 4.78 1.26 8.74
CA PHE A 54 5.70 1.75 7.70
C PHE A 54 5.28 1.29 6.30
N PHE A 55 4.98 -0.01 6.14
CA PHE A 55 4.53 -0.55 4.85
C PHE A 55 3.16 -0.03 4.45
N PHE A 56 2.23 0.14 5.40
CA PHE A 56 0.94 0.75 5.14
C PHE A 56 1.10 2.18 4.60
N TRP A 57 1.98 2.97 5.22
CA TRP A 57 2.25 4.33 4.78
C TRP A 57 2.83 4.38 3.36
N LEU A 58 3.76 3.48 3.02
CA LEU A 58 4.30 3.35 1.67
C LEU A 58 3.20 3.01 0.65
N LEU A 59 2.39 2.01 0.94
CA LEU A 59 1.29 1.58 0.06
C LEU A 59 0.25 2.69 -0.13
N TYR A 60 -0.06 3.43 0.93
CA TYR A 60 -0.93 4.60 0.84
C TYR A 60 -0.34 5.69 -0.07
N LYS A 61 0.97 5.94 0.00
CA LYS A 61 1.65 6.86 -0.92
C LYS A 61 1.55 6.39 -2.38
N PHE A 62 1.80 5.12 -2.66
CA PHE A 62 1.66 4.57 -4.01
C PHE A 62 0.23 4.68 -4.54
N TYR A 63 -0.76 4.37 -3.69
CA TYR A 63 -2.17 4.52 -4.04
C TYR A 63 -2.52 5.98 -4.39
N LYS A 64 -2.09 6.94 -3.56
CA LYS A 64 -2.31 8.38 -3.79
C LYS A 64 -1.58 8.87 -5.04
N PHE A 65 -0.38 8.35 -5.32
CA PHE A 65 0.36 8.64 -6.54
C PHE A 65 -0.39 8.16 -7.80
N GLY A 66 -0.95 6.95 -7.77
CA GLY A 66 -1.80 6.44 -8.83
C GLY A 66 -3.02 7.34 -9.10
N SER A 67 -3.69 7.81 -8.04
CA SER A 67 -4.80 8.78 -8.17
C SER A 67 -4.35 10.11 -8.81
N THR A 68 -3.18 10.61 -8.40
CA THR A 68 -2.60 11.84 -8.92
C THR A 68 -2.25 11.72 -10.40
N LEU A 69 -1.72 10.57 -10.84
CA LEU A 69 -1.44 10.28 -12.25
C LEU A 69 -2.71 10.28 -13.11
N ILE A 70 -3.81 9.68 -12.61
CA ILE A 70 -5.09 9.67 -13.30
C ILE A 70 -5.64 11.10 -13.43
N SER A 71 -5.63 11.87 -12.33
CA SER A 71 -6.13 13.25 -12.31
C SER A 71 -5.34 14.17 -13.26
N ARG A 72 -4.00 14.12 -13.21
CA ARG A 72 -3.14 14.91 -14.12
C ARG A 72 -3.36 14.54 -15.59
N SER A 73 -3.61 13.26 -15.88
CA SER A 73 -3.87 12.83 -17.25
C SER A 73 -5.26 13.26 -17.76
N LYS A 74 -6.27 13.34 -16.90
CA LYS A 74 -7.61 13.86 -17.25
C LYS A 74 -7.63 15.38 -17.45
N ASN A 75 -6.89 16.14 -16.62
CA ASN A 75 -6.80 17.59 -16.81
C ASN A 75 -6.06 17.96 -18.10
N LYS A 76 -5.08 17.14 -18.53
CA LYS A 76 -4.38 17.39 -19.79
C LYS A 76 -5.29 17.20 -21.00
N SER A 77 -6.18 16.21 -21.02
CA SER A 77 -7.13 16.04 -22.13
C SER A 77 -8.12 17.22 -22.21
N LYS A 78 -8.63 17.69 -21.07
CA LYS A 78 -9.56 18.82 -21.00
C LYS A 78 -8.99 20.13 -21.55
N ILE A 79 -7.71 20.41 -21.31
CA ILE A 79 -7.04 21.62 -21.86
C ILE A 79 -6.83 21.50 -23.38
N THR A 80 -6.68 20.28 -23.90
CA THR A 80 -6.50 20.07 -25.34
C THR A 80 -7.81 20.24 -26.11
N GLU A 81 -8.95 19.89 -25.51
CA GLU A 81 -10.29 20.17 -26.06
C GLU A 81 -10.61 21.67 -26.09
N ILE A 82 -10.27 22.42 -25.04
CA ILE A 82 -10.57 23.87 -24.97
C ILE A 82 -9.71 24.70 -25.94
N GLY A 83 -8.51 24.24 -26.29
CA GLY A 83 -7.62 24.93 -27.24
C GLY A 83 -7.86 24.58 -28.71
N THR A 84 -8.88 23.77 -29.02
CA THR A 84 -9.27 23.39 -30.39
C THR A 84 -10.62 23.96 -30.83
N GLU A 85 -11.25 24.81 -30.00
CA GLU A 85 -12.37 25.69 -30.38
C GLU A 85 -11.88 27.08 -30.82
#